data_AF-A0A533Y1T5-F1
#
_entry.id   AF-A0A533Y1T5-F1
#
_cell.length_a   1.000
_cell.length_b   1.000
_cell.length_c   1.000
_cell.angle_alpha   90.00
_cell.angle_beta   90.00
_cell.angle_gamma   90.00
#
_symmetry.space_group_name_H-M   'P 1'
#
loop_
_entity.id
_entity.type
_entity.pdbx_description
1 polymer ?
#
loop_
_entity_poly.entity_id
_entity_poly.type
_entity_poly.pdbx_seq_one_letter_code
_entity_poly.pdbx_strand_id
1 'polypeptide(L)'
;MQRAGLAGWLIIAGLSGCAAGILPPSESTIAILQSYRNQLDSRVASGHLPRAQARDLLYAKLVEIQPPLPNLGDLMEFRKQVEVQVEAKVLTPEQAEAKLAANESEMMTRWEEMAAKYAREQREFDRLKKEQERGFQQQQMPVGGRPF
;
A
#
# COMPACT_ATOMS: atom_id res chain seq x y z
N MET A 1 46.79 31.64 -8.78
CA MET A 1 45.92 31.08 -7.74
C MET A 1 44.50 31.04 -8.24
N GLN A 2 44.03 29.91 -8.76
CA GLN A 2 42.61 29.67 -9.05
C GLN A 2 42.32 28.20 -8.77
N ARG A 3 41.82 27.91 -7.56
CA ARG A 3 41.18 26.63 -7.24
C ARG A 3 39.70 26.81 -7.55
N ALA A 4 39.32 26.55 -8.80
CA ALA A 4 37.93 26.29 -9.14
C ALA A 4 37.59 24.91 -8.57
N GLY A 5 36.75 24.90 -7.54
CA GLY A 5 36.26 23.67 -6.92
C GLY A 5 35.40 22.88 -7.91
N LEU A 6 35.94 21.77 -8.41
CA LEU A 6 35.18 20.70 -9.04
C LEU A 6 34.45 19.89 -7.96
N ALA A 7 33.53 20.54 -7.26
CA ALA A 7 32.63 19.91 -6.29
C ALA A 7 31.26 20.53 -6.50
N GLY A 8 30.49 19.98 -7.42
CA GLY A 8 29.16 20.53 -7.70
C GLY A 8 28.46 19.95 -8.91
N TRP A 9 28.72 18.70 -9.27
CA TRP A 9 27.90 17.99 -10.24
C TRP A 9 27.64 16.57 -9.71
N LEU A 10 26.36 16.17 -9.75
CA LEU A 10 25.77 14.89 -9.31
C LEU A 10 25.03 14.87 -7.95
N ILE A 11 24.33 15.95 -7.59
CA ILE A 11 23.03 15.81 -6.93
C ILE A 11 22.01 16.65 -7.69
N ILE A 12 21.55 16.13 -8.82
CA ILE A 12 20.18 16.40 -9.28
C ILE A 12 19.49 15.05 -9.15
N ALA A 13 19.12 14.74 -7.91
CA ALA A 13 18.03 13.82 -7.65
C ALA A 13 16.85 14.28 -8.51
N GLY A 14 16.30 13.35 -9.29
CA GLY A 14 15.26 13.59 -10.27
C GLY A 14 14.08 14.37 -9.68
N LEU A 15 14.07 15.67 -9.91
CA LEU A 15 12.98 16.60 -9.64
C LEU A 15 12.34 16.98 -10.98
N SER A 16 11.90 15.99 -11.77
CA SER A 16 10.93 16.21 -12.85
C SER A 16 10.40 14.86 -13.34
N GLY A 17 9.26 14.42 -12.79
CA GLY A 17 8.43 13.38 -13.42
C GLY A 17 8.50 11.96 -12.86
N CYS A 18 8.74 11.76 -11.56
CA CYS A 18 8.11 10.59 -10.93
C CYS A 18 6.68 11.02 -10.63
N ALA A 19 5.69 10.41 -11.28
CA ALA A 19 4.34 10.48 -10.74
C ALA A 19 4.46 10.21 -9.23
N ALA A 20 3.97 11.12 -8.39
CA ALA A 20 3.70 10.80 -6.99
C ALA A 20 2.55 9.79 -7.00
N GLY A 21 2.84 8.60 -7.54
CA GLY A 21 1.94 7.49 -7.62
C GLY A 21 1.61 7.13 -6.19
N ILE A 22 0.32 6.95 -5.95
CA ILE A 22 -0.16 6.46 -4.67
C ILE A 22 0.66 5.21 -4.34
N LEU A 23 1.41 5.26 -3.23
CA LEU A 23 2.25 4.14 -2.82
C LEU A 23 1.33 2.94 -2.54
N PRO A 24 1.60 1.76 -3.15
CA PRO A 24 0.83 0.58 -2.82
C PRO A 24 1.05 0.23 -1.34
N PRO A 25 0.03 -0.33 -0.67
CA PRO A 25 0.19 -0.80 0.70
C PRO A 25 1.24 -1.91 0.77
N SER A 26 2.00 -1.96 1.86
CA SER A 26 2.93 -3.07 2.11
C SER A 26 2.19 -4.34 2.52
N GLU A 27 2.81 -5.52 2.31
CA GLU A 27 2.29 -6.82 2.79
C GLU A 27 2.01 -6.78 4.31
N SER A 28 2.81 -6.05 5.08
CA SER A 28 2.61 -5.88 6.53
C SER A 28 1.35 -5.07 6.87
N THR A 29 1.08 -3.98 6.15
CA THR A 29 -0.14 -3.18 6.34
C THR A 29 -1.38 -4.01 6.03
N ILE A 30 -1.34 -4.80 4.96
CA ILE A 30 -2.42 -5.72 4.60
C ILE A 30 -2.65 -6.77 5.68
N ALA A 31 -1.60 -7.41 6.20
CA ALA A 31 -1.72 -8.39 7.27
C ALA A 31 -2.34 -7.79 8.55
N ILE A 32 -1.98 -6.55 8.89
CA ILE A 32 -2.57 -5.82 10.03
C ILE A 32 -4.07 -5.58 9.79
N LEU A 33 -4.45 -5.14 8.59
CA LEU A 33 -5.85 -4.89 8.23
C LEU A 33 -6.70 -6.16 8.25
N GLN A 34 -6.19 -7.25 7.67
CA GLN A 34 -6.87 -8.55 7.70
C GLN A 34 -7.06 -9.05 9.12
N SER A 35 -6.02 -8.97 9.95
CA SER A 35 -6.10 -9.34 11.36
C SER A 35 -7.15 -8.52 12.10
N TYR A 36 -7.16 -7.20 11.88
CA TYR A 36 -8.13 -6.31 12.49
C TYR A 36 -9.57 -6.61 12.05
N ARG A 37 -9.78 -6.84 10.75
CA ARG A 37 -11.09 -7.24 10.20
C ARG A 37 -11.56 -8.55 10.82
N ASN A 38 -10.70 -9.55 10.92
CA ASN A 38 -11.04 -10.85 11.55
C ASN A 38 -11.41 -10.69 13.03
N GLN A 39 -10.74 -9.79 13.76
CA GLN A 39 -11.09 -9.49 15.15
C GLN A 39 -12.48 -8.84 15.26
N LEU A 40 -12.79 -7.90 14.38
CA LEU A 40 -14.10 -7.26 14.31
C LEU A 40 -15.19 -8.28 13.96
N ASP A 41 -14.96 -9.12 12.95
CA ASP A 41 -15.90 -10.16 12.52
C ASP A 41 -16.16 -11.18 13.64
N SER A 42 -15.13 -11.57 14.40
CA SER A 42 -15.28 -12.44 15.57
C SER A 42 -16.12 -11.80 16.68
N ARG A 43 -15.96 -10.49 16.93
CA ARG A 43 -16.79 -9.75 17.89
C ARG A 43 -18.24 -9.61 17.43
N VAL A 44 -18.46 -9.45 16.13
CA VAL A 44 -19.80 -9.45 15.53
C VAL A 44 -20.46 -10.82 15.68
N ALA A 45 -19.76 -11.90 15.32
CA ALA A 45 -20.28 -13.26 15.39
C ALA A 45 -20.63 -13.68 16.84
N SER A 46 -19.86 -13.19 17.82
CA SER A 46 -20.13 -13.44 19.24
C SER A 46 -21.16 -12.50 19.87
N GLY A 47 -21.74 -11.56 19.09
CA GLY A 47 -22.76 -10.62 19.58
C GLY A 47 -22.24 -9.48 20.46
N HIS A 48 -20.92 -9.37 20.65
CA HIS A 48 -20.30 -8.31 21.46
C HIS A 48 -20.20 -6.96 20.73
N LEU A 49 -20.41 -6.95 19.41
CA LEU A 49 -20.28 -5.77 18.57
C LEU A 49 -21.33 -5.78 17.45
N PRO A 50 -22.16 -4.73 17.30
CA PRO A 50 -23.04 -4.61 16.15
C PRO A 50 -22.25 -4.49 14.84
N ARG A 51 -22.78 -5.05 13.74
CA ARG A 51 -22.15 -5.02 12.40
C ARG A 51 -21.82 -3.60 11.93
N ALA A 52 -22.76 -2.66 12.11
CA ALA A 52 -22.57 -1.26 11.75
C ALA A 52 -21.40 -0.61 12.53
N GLN A 53 -21.32 -0.87 13.84
CA GLN A 53 -20.22 -0.36 14.68
C GLN A 53 -18.88 -1.00 14.31
N ALA A 54 -18.86 -2.29 13.96
CA ALA A 54 -17.67 -2.95 13.44
C ALA A 54 -17.17 -2.29 12.15
N ARG A 55 -18.09 -1.90 11.26
CA ARG A 55 -17.74 -1.14 10.05
C ARG A 55 -17.15 0.22 10.41
N ASP A 56 -17.76 0.97 11.30
CA ASP A 56 -17.22 2.29 11.71
C ASP A 56 -15.79 2.18 12.24
N LEU A 57 -15.52 1.16 13.05
CA LEU A 57 -14.18 0.86 13.54
C LEU A 57 -13.21 0.49 12.42
N LEU A 58 -13.66 -0.30 11.43
CA LEU A 58 -12.86 -0.60 10.24
C LEU A 58 -12.48 0.67 9.48
N TYR A 59 -13.44 1.55 9.18
CA TYR A 59 -13.16 2.80 8.44
C TYR A 59 -12.27 3.75 9.23
N ALA A 60 -12.46 3.86 10.54
CA ALA A 60 -11.55 4.61 11.40
C ALA A 60 -10.11 4.06 11.27
N LYS A 61 -9.95 2.73 11.26
CA LYS A 61 -8.63 2.12 11.09
C LYS A 61 -8.00 2.38 9.73
N LEU A 62 -8.80 2.36 8.66
CA LEU A 62 -8.31 2.62 7.29
C LEU A 62 -7.74 4.05 7.16
N VAL A 63 -8.36 5.03 7.81
CA VAL A 63 -7.92 6.44 7.77
C VAL A 63 -6.62 6.67 8.54
N GLU A 64 -6.31 5.84 9.54
CA GLU A 64 -5.05 5.93 10.31
C GLU A 64 -3.81 5.48 9.53
N ILE A 65 -3.99 4.75 8.41
CA ILE A 65 -2.88 4.15 7.68
C ILE A 65 -2.09 5.21 6.92
N GLN A 66 -0.77 5.20 7.13
CA GLN A 66 0.18 6.03 6.40
C GLN A 66 1.25 5.14 5.74
N PRO A 67 1.53 5.34 4.44
CA PRO A 67 0.85 6.26 3.51
C PRO A 67 -0.63 5.87 3.28
N PRO A 68 -1.51 6.83 2.90
CA PRO A 68 -2.93 6.56 2.69
C PRO A 68 -3.17 5.42 1.70
N LEU A 69 -4.16 4.58 1.99
CA LEU A 69 -4.53 3.48 1.09
C LEU A 69 -5.03 4.02 -0.26
N PRO A 70 -4.64 3.39 -1.38
CA PRO A 70 -5.16 3.76 -2.69
C PRO A 70 -6.68 3.66 -2.75
N ASN A 71 -7.33 4.68 -3.33
CA ASN A 71 -8.78 4.73 -3.52
C ASN A 71 -9.59 4.64 -2.21
N LEU A 72 -8.99 4.95 -1.06
CA LEU A 72 -9.73 5.04 0.21
C LEU A 72 -10.83 6.11 0.15
N GLY A 73 -10.57 7.22 -0.54
CA GLY A 73 -11.56 8.27 -0.79
C GLY A 73 -12.82 7.73 -1.47
N ASP A 74 -12.65 6.94 -2.53
CA ASP A 74 -13.76 6.34 -3.29
C ASP A 74 -14.58 5.37 -2.42
N LEU A 75 -13.91 4.59 -1.57
CA LEU A 75 -14.59 3.70 -0.61
C LEU A 75 -15.42 4.49 0.40
N MET A 76 -14.89 5.58 0.93
CA MET A 76 -15.62 6.47 1.84
C MET A 76 -16.78 7.19 1.16
N GLU A 77 -16.62 7.61 -0.10
CA GLU A 77 -17.67 8.23 -0.88
C GLU A 77 -18.79 7.23 -1.18
N PHE A 78 -18.45 6.03 -1.61
CA PHE A 78 -19.41 4.96 -1.85
C PHE A 78 -20.26 4.67 -0.61
N ARG A 79 -19.63 4.64 0.57
CA ARG A 79 -20.36 4.49 1.84
C ARG A 79 -21.41 5.57 2.03
N LYS A 80 -21.04 6.85 1.86
CA LYS A 80 -21.97 7.98 1.97
C LYS A 80 -23.11 7.87 0.96
N GLN A 81 -22.81 7.47 -0.27
CA GLN A 81 -23.84 7.28 -1.30
C GLN A 81 -24.83 6.18 -0.93
N VAL A 82 -24.39 5.10 -0.26
CA VAL A 82 -25.28 4.04 0.24
C VAL A 82 -26.13 4.54 1.41
N GLU A 83 -25.57 5.30 2.33
CA GLU A 83 -26.33 5.92 3.44
C GLU A 83 -27.47 6.80 2.90
N VAL A 84 -27.18 7.66 1.92
CA VAL A 84 -28.19 8.48 1.23
C VAL A 84 -29.26 7.62 0.54
N GLN A 85 -28.89 6.48 -0.06
CA GLN A 85 -29.86 5.55 -0.67
C GLN A 85 -30.78 4.88 0.36
N VAL A 86 -30.30 4.62 1.57
CA VAL A 86 -31.12 4.11 2.68
C VAL A 86 -32.08 5.19 3.18
N GLU A 87 -31.59 6.42 3.39
CA GLU A 87 -32.42 7.56 3.80
C GLU A 87 -33.52 7.88 2.78
N ALA A 88 -33.19 7.81 1.49
CA ALA A 88 -34.13 7.97 0.39
C ALA A 88 -35.08 6.76 0.21
N LYS A 89 -34.96 5.71 1.05
CA LYS A 89 -35.74 4.46 0.97
C LYS A 89 -35.61 3.73 -0.37
N VAL A 90 -34.52 4.00 -1.10
CA VAL A 90 -34.17 3.30 -2.35
C VAL A 90 -33.61 1.91 -2.04
N LEU A 91 -32.88 1.78 -0.93
CA LEU A 91 -32.36 0.51 -0.41
C LEU A 91 -32.93 0.22 0.98
N THR A 92 -33.16 -1.06 1.26
CA THR A 92 -33.36 -1.51 2.65
C THR A 92 -32.02 -1.50 3.39
N PRO A 93 -32.01 -1.41 4.74
CA PRO A 93 -30.79 -1.51 5.52
C PRO A 93 -30.00 -2.80 5.23
N GLU A 94 -30.68 -3.92 5.02
CA GLU A 94 -30.04 -5.20 4.70
C GLU A 94 -29.38 -5.20 3.32
N GLN A 95 -30.02 -4.59 2.32
CA GLN A 95 -29.43 -4.43 0.98
C GLN A 95 -28.21 -3.50 1.00
N ALA A 96 -28.29 -2.42 1.78
CA ALA A 96 -27.17 -1.51 1.99
C ALA A 96 -25.99 -2.21 2.65
N GLU A 97 -26.23 -3.00 3.69
CA GLU A 97 -25.21 -3.80 4.37
C GLU A 97 -24.49 -4.77 3.42
N ALA A 98 -25.26 -5.51 2.61
CA ALA A 98 -24.71 -6.43 1.62
C ALA A 98 -23.86 -5.69 0.56
N LYS A 99 -24.34 -4.54 0.09
CA LYS A 99 -23.66 -3.71 -0.91
C LYS A 99 -22.35 -3.12 -0.39
N LEU A 100 -22.35 -2.64 0.86
CA LEU A 100 -21.14 -2.16 1.53
C LEU A 100 -20.13 -3.29 1.72
N ALA A 101 -20.57 -4.44 2.25
CA ALA A 101 -19.70 -5.59 2.49
C ALA A 101 -19.04 -6.12 1.20
N ALA A 102 -19.77 -6.12 0.08
CA ALA A 102 -19.23 -6.51 -1.21
C ALA A 102 -18.12 -5.56 -1.69
N ASN A 103 -18.37 -4.25 -1.67
CA ASN A 103 -17.39 -3.25 -2.08
C ASN A 103 -16.14 -3.23 -1.16
N GLU A 104 -16.35 -3.36 0.14
CA GLU A 104 -15.26 -3.49 1.12
C GLU A 104 -14.41 -4.73 0.87
N SER A 105 -15.04 -5.86 0.56
CA SER A 105 -14.32 -7.10 0.24
C SER A 105 -13.50 -6.96 -1.03
N GLU A 106 -14.10 -6.39 -2.09
CA GLU A 106 -13.40 -6.12 -3.33
C GLU A 106 -12.19 -5.21 -3.10
N MET A 107 -12.35 -4.16 -2.30
CA MET A 107 -11.25 -3.22 -2.04
C MET A 107 -10.10 -3.84 -1.25
N MET A 108 -10.42 -4.66 -0.26
CA MET A 108 -9.41 -5.44 0.46
C MET A 108 -8.63 -6.37 -0.48
N THR A 109 -9.31 -7.08 -1.38
CA THR A 109 -8.65 -7.93 -2.39
C THR A 109 -7.74 -7.11 -3.31
N ARG A 110 -8.18 -5.95 -3.80
CA ARG A 110 -7.33 -5.12 -4.66
C ARG A 110 -6.08 -4.62 -3.92
N TRP A 111 -6.20 -4.24 -2.65
CA TRP A 111 -5.05 -3.85 -1.84
C TRP A 111 -4.08 -5.00 -1.59
N GLU A 112 -4.58 -6.21 -1.35
CA GLU A 112 -3.78 -7.44 -1.24
C GLU A 112 -3.00 -7.71 -2.53
N GLU A 113 -3.65 -7.63 -3.69
CA GLU A 113 -3.03 -7.84 -4.99
C GLU A 113 -1.94 -6.80 -5.28
N MET A 114 -2.20 -5.52 -4.98
CA MET A 114 -1.21 -4.46 -5.13
C MET A 114 0.00 -4.67 -4.22
N ALA A 115 -0.22 -5.04 -2.96
CA ALA A 115 0.85 -5.33 -2.01
C ALA A 115 1.72 -6.51 -2.49
N ALA A 116 1.08 -7.59 -2.95
CA ALA A 116 1.77 -8.77 -3.45
C ALA A 116 2.58 -8.47 -4.72
N LYS A 117 2.02 -7.69 -5.65
CA LYS A 117 2.71 -7.26 -6.87
C LYS A 117 3.92 -6.39 -6.53
N TYR A 118 3.74 -5.39 -5.68
CA TYR A 118 4.82 -4.49 -5.28
C TYR A 118 5.94 -5.22 -4.55
N ALA A 119 5.61 -6.16 -3.65
CA ALA A 119 6.61 -6.98 -2.98
C ALA A 119 7.43 -7.85 -3.94
N ARG A 120 6.82 -8.37 -5.02
CA ARG A 120 7.56 -9.10 -6.06
C ARG A 120 8.50 -8.18 -6.82
N GLU A 121 8.03 -7.02 -7.27
CA GLU A 121 8.84 -6.02 -7.97
C GLU A 121 10.02 -5.54 -7.12
N GLN A 122 9.81 -5.33 -5.82
CA GLN A 122 10.88 -4.95 -4.89
C GLN A 122 11.94 -6.05 -4.75
N ARG A 123 11.53 -7.32 -4.65
CA ARG A 123 12.47 -8.46 -4.57
C ARG A 123 13.29 -8.60 -5.85
N GLU A 124 12.68 -8.37 -7.02
CA GLU A 124 13.37 -8.36 -8.31
C GLU A 124 14.36 -7.20 -8.41
N PHE A 125 13.96 -6.00 -8.01
CA PHE A 125 14.84 -4.84 -7.97
C PHE A 125 16.05 -5.06 -7.06
N ASP A 126 15.83 -5.59 -5.84
CA ASP A 126 16.91 -5.90 -4.89
C ASP A 126 17.88 -6.95 -5.44
N ARG A 127 17.37 -7.92 -6.21
CA ARG A 127 18.20 -8.91 -6.89
C ARG A 127 19.08 -8.25 -7.95
N LEU A 128 18.50 -7.43 -8.82
CA LEU A 128 19.23 -6.73 -9.88
C LEU A 128 20.30 -5.79 -9.29
N LYS A 129 19.98 -5.09 -8.20
CA LYS A 129 20.93 -4.23 -7.49
C LYS A 129 22.11 -5.03 -6.94
N LYS A 130 21.86 -6.17 -6.29
CA LYS A 130 22.92 -7.06 -5.80
C LYS A 130 23.77 -7.64 -6.93
N GLU A 131 23.17 -8.00 -8.06
CA GLU A 131 23.91 -8.48 -9.24
C GLU A 131 24.81 -7.38 -9.81
N GLN A 132 24.32 -6.14 -9.89
CA GLN A 132 25.11 -4.99 -10.31
C GLN A 132 26.26 -4.70 -9.34
N GLU A 133 26.00 -4.67 -8.03
CA GLU A 133 27.04 -4.46 -6.99
C GLU A 133 28.14 -5.54 -7.08
N ARG A 134 27.77 -6.81 -7.28
CA ARG A 134 28.73 -7.89 -7.52
C ARG A 134 29.56 -7.68 -8.78
N GLY A 135 28.92 -7.26 -9.88
CA GLY A 135 29.61 -6.94 -11.13
C GLY A 135 30.64 -5.82 -10.97
N PHE A 136 30.30 -4.76 -10.24
CA PHE A 136 31.23 -3.66 -9.93
C PHE A 136 32.40 -4.11 -9.04
N GLN A 137 32.16 -4.95 -8.04
CA GLN A 137 33.22 -5.49 -7.19
C GLN A 137 34.20 -6.37 -7.98
N GLN A 138 33.71 -7.19 -8.92
CA GLN A 138 34.55 -8.02 -9.77
C GLN A 138 35.42 -7.21 -10.73
N GLN A 139 34.93 -6.06 -11.24
CA GLN A 139 35.72 -5.16 -12.08
C GLN A 139 36.76 -4.35 -11.30
N GLN A 140 36.53 -4.11 -10.01
CA GLN A 140 37.48 -3.40 -9.14
C GLN A 140 38.53 -4.31 -8.49
N MET A 141 38.43 -5.64 -8.63
CA MET A 141 39.51 -6.52 -8.21
C MET A 141 40.71 -6.33 -9.14
N PRO A 142 41.88 -5.86 -8.64
CA PRO A 142 43.06 -5.77 -9.47
C PRO A 142 43.44 -7.20 -9.90
N VAL A 143 43.65 -7.39 -11.21
CA VAL A 143 44.30 -8.60 -11.75
C VAL A 143 45.78 -8.55 -11.34
N GLY A 144 46.05 -8.73 -10.05
CA GLY A 144 47.38 -8.81 -9.49
C GLY A 144 47.86 -10.25 -9.54
N GLY A 145 48.73 -10.57 -10.49
CA GLY A 145 49.45 -11.84 -10.48
C GLY A 145 49.95 -12.34 -11.82
N ARG A 146 50.87 -11.63 -12.47
CA ARG A 146 51.91 -12.29 -13.27
C ARG A 146 53.26 -11.98 -12.63
N PRO A 147 53.94 -12.97 -12.01
CA PRO A 147 55.36 -12.84 -11.77
C PRO A 147 56.07 -12.95 -13.14
N PHE A 148 56.81 -11.91 -13.50
CA PHE A 148 57.90 -12.03 -14.48
C PHE A 148 59.20 -12.27 -13.71
#